data_AF-A0A7V9IBQ3-F1
#
_entry.id   AF-A0A7V9IBQ3-F1
#
_cell.length_a   1.000
_cell.length_b   1.000
_cell.length_c   1.000
_cell.angle_alpha   90.00
_cell.angle_beta   90.00
_cell.angle_gamma   90.00
#
_symmetry.space_group_name_H-M   'P 1'
#
loop_
_entity.id
_entity.type
_entity.pdbx_description
1 polymer ?
#
loop_
_entity_poly.entity_id
_entity_poly.type
_entity_poly.pdbx_seq_one_letter_code
_entity_poly.pdbx_strand_id
1 'polypeptide(L)'
;MAVPPHTRCDRHLVTTTKWQRRDGGPPFQIPRDRGQPHALALDRFIDFYNDERLHQSIDYVTPAERHDGRHIVIIEARRRGMQEAKLRRRMDAYGGVSED
;
A
#
# COMPACT_ATOMS: atom_id res chain seq x y z
N MET A 1 40.96 3.97 23.60
CA MET A 1 40.52 3.22 22.40
C MET A 1 39.63 4.15 21.60
N ALA A 2 40.13 4.68 20.48
CA ALA A 2 39.43 5.69 19.69
C ALA A 2 38.77 5.03 18.48
N VAL A 3 37.46 5.26 18.32
CA VAL A 3 36.65 4.81 17.17
C VAL A 3 37.10 5.60 15.93
N PRO A 4 37.38 4.95 14.78
CA PRO A 4 37.81 5.68 13.59
C PRO A 4 36.68 6.57 13.05
N PRO A 5 36.99 7.77 12.52
CA PRO A 5 35.99 8.62 11.90
C PRO A 5 35.44 7.92 10.66
N HIS A 6 34.11 7.77 10.63
CA HIS A 6 33.34 7.32 9.49
C HIS A 6 33.78 8.09 8.25
N THR A 7 34.24 7.34 7.25
CA THR A 7 34.68 7.84 5.97
C THR A 7 33.58 8.71 5.38
N ARG A 8 33.89 10.00 5.15
CA ARG A 8 33.08 10.95 4.41
C ARG A 8 32.74 10.31 3.06
N CYS A 9 31.48 9.94 2.86
CA CYS A 9 31.00 9.44 1.57
C CYS A 9 31.14 10.58 0.57
N ASP A 10 32.15 10.49 -0.29
CA ASP A 10 32.39 11.46 -1.34
C ASP A 10 31.17 11.47 -2.25
N ARG A 11 30.46 12.59 -2.26
CA ARG A 11 29.36 12.85 -3.19
C ARG A 11 29.99 13.02 -4.56
N HIS A 12 30.31 11.91 -5.22
CA HIS A 12 30.64 11.92 -6.62
C HIS A 12 29.44 12.49 -7.37
N LEU A 13 29.60 13.72 -7.83
CA LEU A 13 28.75 14.37 -8.81
C LEU A 13 28.68 13.43 -10.01
N VAL A 14 27.52 12.80 -10.21
CA VAL A 14 27.21 12.10 -11.45
C VAL A 14 27.23 13.18 -12.53
N THR A 15 28.33 13.25 -13.29
CA THR A 15 28.43 14.12 -14.45
C THR A 15 27.40 13.62 -15.44
N THR A 16 26.30 14.35 -15.57
CA THR A 16 25.23 14.05 -16.51
C THR A 16 25.83 13.98 -17.91
N THR A 17 25.87 12.78 -18.51
CA THR A 17 26.18 12.62 -19.92
C THR A 17 25.20 13.48 -20.71
N LYS A 18 25.77 14.45 -21.41
CA LYS A 18 25.12 15.54 -22.12
C LYS A 18 24.39 14.96 -23.35
N TRP A 19 23.15 14.54 -23.19
CA TRP A 19 22.26 14.29 -24.34
C TRP A 19 21.84 15.63 -24.95
N GLN A 20 22.72 16.25 -25.72
CA GLN A 20 22.38 17.43 -26.53
C GLN A 20 21.66 16.97 -27.80
N ARG A 21 20.47 17.54 -28.05
CA ARG A 21 19.75 17.33 -29.32
C ARG A 21 20.61 17.91 -30.45
N ARG A 22 20.66 17.20 -31.58
CA ARG A 22 21.51 17.54 -32.75
C ARG A 22 21.11 18.85 -33.45
N ASP A 23 19.95 19.40 -33.10
CA ASP A 23 19.31 20.58 -33.72
C ASP A 23 19.45 21.87 -32.90
N GLY A 24 20.15 21.85 -31.75
CA GLY A 24 20.33 23.05 -30.93
C GLY A 24 19.03 23.59 -30.30
N GLY A 25 17.94 22.82 -30.34
CA GLY A 25 16.69 23.17 -29.69
C GLY A 25 16.85 23.25 -28.17
N PRO A 26 16.04 24.06 -27.48
CA PRO A 26 16.08 24.14 -26.02
C PRO A 26 15.92 22.72 -25.42
N PRO A 27 16.57 22.42 -24.28
CA PRO A 27 16.31 21.17 -23.58
C PRO A 27 14.82 21.06 -23.35
N PHE A 28 14.26 19.84 -23.50
CA PHE A 28 12.84 19.57 -23.30
C PHE A 28 12.39 20.20 -21.99
N GLN A 29 11.68 21.34 -22.10
CA GLN A 29 11.12 22.01 -20.95
C GLN A 29 9.88 21.20 -20.60
N ILE A 30 9.98 20.34 -19.59
CA ILE A 30 8.80 19.73 -18.98
C ILE A 30 7.91 20.91 -18.59
N PRO A 31 6.71 21.07 -19.17
CA PRO A 31 5.79 22.10 -18.72
C PRO A 31 5.57 21.84 -17.23
N ARG A 32 5.99 22.77 -16.37
CA ARG A 32 5.62 22.72 -14.95
C ARG A 32 4.12 22.94 -14.94
N ASP A 33 3.39 21.83 -14.90
CA ASP A 33 1.95 21.79 -14.98
C ASP A 33 1.35 22.73 -13.91
N ARG A 34 0.36 23.50 -14.36
CA ARG A 34 -0.33 24.47 -13.54
C ARG A 34 -1.35 23.72 -12.66
N GLY A 35 -1.11 23.70 -11.35
CA GLY A 35 -2.21 24.00 -10.43
C GLY A 35 -2.70 22.93 -9.44
N GLN A 36 -1.84 22.06 -8.91
CA GLN A 36 -2.08 21.43 -7.59
C GLN A 36 -0.76 21.43 -6.81
N PRO A 37 -0.68 21.93 -5.56
CA PRO A 37 0.52 21.77 -4.76
C PRO A 37 0.69 20.27 -4.49
N HIS A 38 1.82 19.68 -4.92
CA HIS A 38 2.10 18.26 -4.77
C HIS A 38 1.88 17.74 -3.33
N ALA A 39 2.11 18.60 -2.33
CA ALA A 39 1.82 18.29 -0.92
C ALA A 39 0.36 17.87 -0.69
N LEU A 40 -0.64 18.62 -1.18
CA LEU A 40 -2.05 18.27 -0.99
C LEU A 40 -2.44 16.97 -1.69
N ALA A 41 -1.79 16.64 -2.81
CA ALA A 41 -2.01 15.37 -3.49
C ALA A 41 -1.42 14.19 -2.70
N LEU A 42 -0.27 14.40 -2.05
CA LEU A 42 0.36 13.42 -1.18
C LEU A 42 -0.42 13.22 0.12
N ASP A 43 -0.90 14.29 0.75
CA ASP A 43 -1.69 14.20 1.99
C ASP A 43 -2.95 13.37 1.74
N ARG A 44 -3.72 13.69 0.69
CA ARG A 44 -4.89 12.89 0.29
C ARG A 44 -4.55 11.43 -0.01
N PHE A 45 -3.39 11.18 -0.62
CA PHE A 45 -2.95 9.82 -0.90
C PHE A 45 -2.63 9.05 0.39
N ILE A 46 -1.99 9.70 1.35
CA ILE A 46 -1.65 9.11 2.66
C ILE A 46 -2.93 8.75 3.41
N ASP A 47 -3.89 9.67 3.49
CA ASP A 47 -5.18 9.44 4.15
C ASP A 47 -5.92 8.25 3.51
N PHE A 48 -6.04 8.25 2.18
CA PHE A 48 -6.67 7.15 1.45
C PHE A 48 -5.96 5.80 1.70
N TYR A 49 -4.63 5.78 1.70
CA TYR A 49 -3.86 4.55 1.91
C TYR A 49 -4.06 3.98 3.32
N ASN A 50 -4.07 4.84 4.34
CA ASN A 50 -4.10 4.43 5.73
C ASN A 50 -5.50 4.10 6.24
N ASP A 51 -6.51 4.86 5.81
CA ASP A 51 -7.83 4.85 6.42
C ASP A 51 -8.94 4.26 5.55
N GLU A 52 -8.74 4.20 4.23
CA GLU A 52 -9.78 3.72 3.30
C GLU A 52 -9.38 2.44 2.57
N ARG A 53 -8.12 2.33 2.13
CA ARG A 53 -7.67 1.22 1.30
C ARG A 53 -7.54 -0.07 2.11
N LEU A 54 -8.33 -1.08 1.74
CA LEU A 54 -8.19 -2.44 2.26
C LEU A 54 -7.01 -3.17 1.60
N HIS A 55 -6.19 -3.82 2.42
CA HIS A 55 -4.96 -4.46 1.97
C HIS A 55 -5.00 -5.97 2.17
N GLN A 56 -4.84 -6.72 1.08
CA GLN A 56 -4.93 -8.18 1.07
C GLN A 56 -3.86 -8.84 1.96
N SER A 57 -2.64 -8.30 1.98
CA SER A 57 -1.51 -8.81 2.78
C SER A 57 -1.75 -8.71 4.29
N ILE A 58 -2.76 -7.96 4.71
CA ILE A 58 -3.15 -7.77 6.10
C ILE A 58 -4.61 -8.20 6.35
N ASP A 59 -5.08 -9.21 5.64
CA ASP A 59 -6.42 -9.80 5.81
C ASP A 59 -7.59 -8.87 5.44
N TYR A 60 -7.37 -7.96 4.48
CA TYR A 60 -8.35 -6.97 4.02
C TYR A 60 -8.88 -6.11 5.17
N VAL A 61 -7.95 -5.48 5.88
CA VAL A 61 -8.18 -4.36 6.81
C VAL A 61 -7.34 -3.16 6.35
N THR A 62 -7.59 -1.99 6.90
CA THR A 62 -6.77 -0.81 6.62
C THR A 62 -5.50 -0.81 7.49
N PRO A 63 -4.42 -0.14 7.06
CA PRO A 63 -3.24 0.05 7.91
C PRO A 63 -3.58 0.66 9.28
N ALA A 64 -4.45 1.67 9.33
CA ALA A 64 -4.88 2.29 10.59
C ALA A 64 -5.61 1.29 11.50
N GLU A 65 -6.56 0.50 10.97
CA GLU A 65 -7.25 -0.56 11.71
C GLU A 65 -6.30 -1.62 12.30
N ARG A 66 -5.23 -1.91 11.58
CA ARG A 66 -4.21 -2.84 12.05
C ARG A 66 -3.39 -2.24 13.19
N HIS A 67 -2.94 -1.00 13.04
CA HIS A 67 -2.18 -0.30 14.06
C HIS A 67 -2.98 -0.07 15.35
N ASP A 68 -4.27 0.24 15.23
CA ASP A 68 -5.17 0.42 16.37
C ASP A 68 -5.58 -0.89 17.05
N GLY A 69 -5.22 -2.06 16.49
CA GLY A 69 -5.64 -3.37 16.99
C GLY A 69 -7.10 -3.75 16.66
N ARG A 70 -7.90 -2.84 16.08
CA ARG A 70 -9.31 -3.07 15.70
C ARG A 70 -9.48 -4.22 14.72
N HIS A 71 -8.48 -4.48 13.89
CA HIS A 71 -8.44 -5.61 12.95
C HIS A 71 -8.74 -6.97 13.59
N ILE A 72 -8.37 -7.18 14.87
CA ILE A 72 -8.57 -8.46 15.56
C ILE A 72 -10.06 -8.81 15.59
N VAL A 73 -10.89 -7.89 16.07
CA VAL A 73 -12.35 -8.07 16.18
C VAL A 73 -12.97 -8.25 14.78
N ILE A 74 -12.52 -7.48 13.79
CA ILE A 74 -13.00 -7.56 12.40
C ILE A 74 -12.73 -8.95 11.82
N ILE A 75 -11.51 -9.46 11.97
CA ILE A 75 -11.08 -10.75 11.45
C ILE A 75 -11.81 -11.90 12.16
N GLU A 76 -11.97 -11.83 13.49
CA GLU A 76 -12.70 -12.83 14.26
C GLU A 76 -14.18 -12.91 13.85
N ALA A 77 -14.84 -11.76 13.72
CA ALA A 77 -16.22 -11.70 13.26
C ALA A 77 -16.37 -12.30 11.85
N ARG A 78 -15.44 -12.00 10.94
CA ARG A 78 -15.42 -12.56 9.59
C ARG A 78 -15.23 -14.07 9.61
N ARG A 79 -14.30 -14.57 10.41
CA ARG A 79 -14.06 -16.02 10.57
C ARG A 79 -15.32 -16.74 11.05
N ARG A 80 -15.99 -16.20 12.06
CA ARG A 80 -17.25 -16.76 12.58
C ARG A 80 -18.31 -16.85 11.49
N GLY A 81 -18.58 -15.76 10.78
CA GLY A 81 -19.58 -15.75 9.70
C GLY A 81 -19.25 -16.72 8.56
N MET A 82 -17.96 -16.86 8.20
CA MET A 82 -17.54 -17.83 7.20
C MET A 82 -17.76 -19.28 7.65
N GLN A 83 -17.52 -19.59 8.93
CA GLN A 83 -17.76 -20.93 9.47
C GLN A 83 -19.27 -21.26 9.50
N GLU A 84 -20.10 -20.32 9.95
CA GLU A 84 -21.56 -20.48 9.93
C GLU A 84 -22.09 -20.73 8.52
N ALA A 85 -21.63 -19.93 7.55
CA ALA A 85 -22.00 -20.11 6.14
C ALA A 85 -21.53 -21.47 5.59
N LYS A 86 -20.35 -21.94 6.00
CA LYS A 86 -19.83 -23.26 5.61
C LYS A 86 -20.70 -24.39 6.19
N LEU A 87 -21.07 -24.30 7.47
CA LEU A 87 -21.93 -25.29 8.12
C LEU A 87 -23.31 -25.34 7.47
N ARG A 88 -23.91 -24.17 7.20
CA ARG A 88 -25.20 -24.09 6.50
C ARG A 88 -25.16 -24.78 5.14
N ARG A 89 -24.16 -24.45 4.29
CA ARG A 89 -24.00 -25.12 2.99
C ARG A 89 -23.83 -26.64 3.12
N ARG A 90 -23.12 -27.10 4.15
CA ARG A 90 -22.96 -28.54 4.41
C ARG A 90 -24.30 -29.18 4.78
N MET A 91 -25.08 -28.54 5.65
CA MET A 91 -26.41 -29.02 6.01
C MET A 91 -27.36 -29.02 4.80
N ASP A 92 -27.35 -27.97 3.98
CA ASP A 92 -28.18 -27.91 2.77
C ASP A 92 -27.81 -29.02 1.77
N ALA A 93 -26.52 -29.35 1.63
CA ALA A 93 -26.03 -30.36 0.71
C ALA A 93 -26.25 -31.81 1.17
N TYR A 94 -26.25 -32.07 2.48
CA TYR A 94 -26.32 -33.44 3.04
C TYR A 94 -27.56 -33.70 3.93
N GLY A 95 -28.36 -32.68 4.25
CA GLY A 95 -29.52 -32.77 5.14
C GLY A 95 -30.79 -33.36 4.51
N GLY A 96 -30.68 -33.95 3.32
CA GLY A 96 -31.75 -34.70 2.64
C GLY A 96 -31.69 -36.21 2.82
N VAL A 97 -30.76 -36.75 3.64
CA VAL A 97 -30.69 -38.19 3.92
C VAL A 97 -31.20 -38.46 5.34
N SER A 98 -32.53 -38.40 5.50
CA SER A 98 -33.19 -39.11 6.59
C SER A 98 -33.22 -40.60 6.23
N GLU A 99 -32.50 -41.42 6.99
CA GLU A 99 -32.61 -42.88 6.93
C GLU A 99 -33.99 -43.31 7.42
N ASP A 100 -34.73 -44.02 6.56
CA ASP A 100 -35.94 -44.81 6.87
C ASP A 100 -35.54 -46.26 7.21
#